data_AF-A0A3D2MKZ7-F1
#
_entry.id   AF-A0A3D2MKZ7-F1
#
_cell.length_a   1.000
_cell.length_b   1.000
_cell.length_c   1.000
_cell.angle_alpha   90.00
_cell.angle_beta   90.00
_cell.angle_gamma   90.00
#
_symmetry.space_group_name_H-M   'P 1'
#
loop_
_entity.id
_entity.type
_entity.pdbx_description
1 polymer ?
#
loop_
_entity_poly.entity_id
_entity_poly.type
_entity_poly.pdbx_seq_one_letter_code
_entity_poly.pdbx_strand_id
1 'polypeptide(L)' 'GLICEELAQRQAIIVGIDPSQGALETARLHIQKSGLGHNVYYQQGIAEALPYANGSFSVIVCLDTLEHVQDLSATIKE' A
#
# COMPACT_ATOMS: atom_id res chain seq x y z
N GLY A 1 4.88 -4.09 -4.54
CA GLY A 1 4.10 -3.01 -5.18
C GLY A 1 3.82 -3.23 -6.66
N LEU A 2 3.73 -4.47 -7.16
CA LEU A 2 3.39 -4.71 -8.58
C LEU A 2 1.99 -4.16 -8.92
N ILE A 3 1.01 -4.37 -8.03
CA ILE A 3 -0.33 -3.81 -8.23
C ILE A 3 -0.33 -2.27 -8.13
N CYS A 4 0.54 -1.70 -7.28
CA CYS A 4 0.71 -0.24 -7.18
C CYS A 4 1.20 0.35 -8.50
N GLU A 5 2.13 -0.32 -9.18
CA GLU A 5 2.62 0.10 -10.50
C GLU A 5 1.50 0.07 -11.55
N GLU A 6 0.78 -1.04 -11.67
CA GLU A 6 -0.32 -1.19 -12.64
C GLU A 6 -1.42 -0.13 -12.45
N LEU A 7 -1.77 0.18 -11.20
CA LEU A 7 -2.74 1.22 -10.90
C LEU A 7 -2.18 2.62 -11.17
N ALA A 8 -0.90 2.87 -10.87
CA ALA A 8 -0.25 4.14 -11.16
C ALA A 8 -0.10 4.40 -12.68
N GLN A 9 0.11 3.36 -13.49
CA GLN A 9 0.08 3.46 -14.95
C GLN A 9 -1.29 3.91 -15.46
N ARG A 10 -2.35 3.58 -14.73
CA ARG A 10 -3.73 4.04 -14.97
C ARG A 10 -4.04 5.38 -14.29
N GLN A 11 -3.01 6.13 -13.90
CA GLN A 11 -3.08 7.46 -13.31
C GLN A 11 -3.73 7.53 -11.91
N ALA A 12 -3.86 6.39 -11.22
CA ALA A 12 -4.28 6.41 -9.82
C ALA A 12 -3.15 6.96 -8.93
N ILE A 13 -3.54 7.69 -7.87
CA ILE A 13 -2.64 8.09 -6.79
C ILE A 13 -2.65 6.98 -5.76
N ILE A 14 -1.48 6.40 -5.50
CA ILE A 14 -1.35 5.18 -4.71
C ILE A 14 -0.58 5.44 -3.44
N VAL A 15 -1.09 4.90 -2.34
CA VAL A 15 -0.34 4.73 -1.11
C VAL A 15 -0.27 3.24 -0.81
N GLY A 16 0.93 2.67 -0.81
CA GLY A 16 1.20 1.29 -0.43
C GLY A 16 1.68 1.20 1.02
N ILE A 17 1.12 0.27 1.78
CA ILE A 17 1.53 0.00 3.16
C ILE A 17 2.07 -1.42 3.28
N ASP A 18 3.12 -1.61 4.07
CA ASP A 18 3.70 -2.93 4.37
C ASP A 18 4.47 -2.87 5.71
N PRO A 19 4.44 -3.91 6.55
CA PRO A 19 5.25 -3.93 7.77
C PRO A 19 6.76 -4.07 7.48
N SER A 20 7.13 -4.66 6.35
CA SER A 20 8.52 -4.92 5.96
C SER A 20 9.16 -3.71 5.29
N GLN A 21 10.05 -3.04 6.02
CA GLN A 21 10.83 -1.93 5.49
C GLN A 21 11.65 -2.31 4.24
N GLY A 22 12.23 -3.53 4.22
CA GLY A 22 13.00 -4.00 3.06
C GLY A 22 12.14 -4.24 1.81
N ALA A 23 10.90 -4.69 1.98
CA ALA A 23 9.94 -4.81 0.88
C ALA A 23 9.57 -3.43 0.32
N LEU A 24 9.33 -2.45 1.19
CA LEU A 24 9.04 -1.08 0.80
C LEU A 24 10.21 -0.42 0.06
N GLU A 25 11.44 -0.60 0.53
CA GLU A 25 12.64 -0.07 -0.16
C GLU A 25 12.77 -0.65 -1.56
N THR A 26 12.59 -1.97 -1.70
CA THR A 26 12.58 -2.63 -3.01
C THR A 26 11.48 -2.08 -3.91
N ALA A 27 10.27 -1.88 -3.38
CA ALA A 27 9.14 -1.33 -4.13
C ALA A 27 9.35 0.15 -4.54
N ARG A 28 9.96 0.97 -3.68
CA ARG A 28 10.34 2.36 -4.00
C ARG A 28 11.35 2.41 -5.14
N LEU A 29 12.39 1.59 -5.09
CA LEU A 29 13.39 1.52 -6.17
C LEU A 29 12.76 1.08 -7.49
N HIS A 30 11.86 0.10 -7.44
CA HIS A 30 11.14 -0.38 -8.62
C HIS A 30 10.30 0.73 -9.26
N ILE A 31 9.45 1.40 -8.48
CA ILE A 31 8.54 2.41 -9.04
C ILE A 31 9.28 3.66 -9.55
N GLN A 32 10.42 4.01 -8.94
CA GLN A 32 11.29 5.08 -9.42
C GLN A 32 11.88 4.74 -10.79
N LYS A 33 12.36 3.51 -10.98
CA LYS A 33 12.89 3.05 -12.28
C LYS A 33 11.82 3.03 -13.38
N SER A 34 10.56 2.76 -13.02
CA SER A 34 9.43 2.81 -13.95
C SER A 34 8.95 4.23 -14.28
N GLY A 35 9.53 5.29 -13.69
CA GLY A 35 9.14 6.68 -13.94
C GLY A 35 7.82 7.10 -13.29
N LEU A 36 7.26 6.26 -12.41
CA LEU A 36 5.94 6.46 -11.79
C LEU A 36 6.00 6.96 -10.34
N GLY A 37 7.21 7.23 -9.82
CA GLY A 37 7.43 7.63 -8.43
C GLY A 37 6.73 8.93 -8.00
N HIS A 38 6.16 9.71 -8.93
CA HIS A 38 5.40 10.91 -8.61
C HIS A 38 3.96 10.63 -8.15
N ASN A 39 3.40 9.45 -8.46
CA ASN A 39 2.03 9.07 -8.14
C ASN A 39 1.92 7.92 -7.13
N VAL A 40 3.05 7.41 -6.64
CA VAL A 40 3.09 6.24 -5.73
C VAL A 40 3.92 6.56 -4.50
N TYR A 41 3.28 6.45 -3.36
CA TYR A 41 3.87 6.66 -2.04
C TYR A 41 3.87 5.34 -1.28
N TYR A 42 4.91 5.12 -0.47
CA TYR A 42 5.06 3.90 0.31
C TYR A 42 5.32 4.26 1.76
N GLN A 43 4.56 3.67 2.68
CA GLN A 43 4.66 3.91 4.11
C GLN A 43 4.77 2.58 4.86
N GLN A 44 5.61 2.55 5.89
CA GLN A 44 5.66 1.41 6.80
C GLN A 44 4.48 1.47 7.76
N GLY A 45 3.82 0.34 7.95
CA GLY A 45 2.72 0.21 8.90
C GLY A 45 2.03 -1.14 8.81
N ILE A 46 0.96 -1.30 9.56
CA ILE A 46 0.15 -2.52 9.64
C ILE A 46 -1.31 -2.19 9.33
N ALA A 47 -2.05 -3.18 8.87
CA ALA A 47 -3.43 -2.98 8.42
C ALA A 47 -4.40 -2.75 9.59
N GLU A 48 -4.05 -3.22 10.80
CA GLU A 48 -4.84 -3.08 12.02
C GLU A 48 -4.81 -1.65 12.61
N ALA A 49 -3.92 -0.79 12.14
CA ALA A 49 -3.71 0.55 12.68
C ALA A 49 -3.16 1.48 11.59
N LEU A 50 -4.03 1.84 10.64
CA LEU A 50 -3.65 2.69 9.53
C LEU A 50 -3.46 4.15 10.00
N PRO A 51 -2.37 4.83 9.60
CA PRO A 51 -2.07 6.20 10.04
C PRO A 51 -2.78 7.25 9.18
N TYR A 52 -4.03 7.00 8.80
CA TYR A 52 -4.80 7.86 7.89
C TYR A 52 -6.13 8.27 8.53
N ALA A 53 -6.71 9.37 8.05
CA ALA A 53 -8.02 9.78 8.50
C ALA A 53 -9.11 8.95 7.80
N ASN A 54 -10.27 8.84 8.44
CA ASN A 54 -11.44 8.24 7.81
C ASN A 54 -11.76 8.93 6.48
N GLY A 55 -12.03 8.12 5.44
CA GLY A 55 -12.32 8.63 4.10
C GLY A 55 -11.11 9.16 3.34
N SER A 56 -9.88 8.90 3.79
CA SER A 56 -8.65 9.27 3.04
C SER A 56 -8.50 8.55 1.70
N PHE A 57 -9.16 7.40 1.50
CA PHE A 57 -9.06 6.61 0.27
C PHE A 57 -10.43 6.33 -0.33
N SER A 58 -10.52 6.39 -1.65
CA SER A 58 -11.72 6.03 -2.40
C SER A 58 -11.84 4.52 -2.67
N VAL A 59 -10.70 3.81 -2.68
CA VAL A 59 -10.62 2.38 -2.97
C VAL A 59 -9.52 1.78 -2.11
N ILE A 60 -9.79 0.62 -1.51
CA ILE A 60 -8.82 -0.21 -0.81
C ILE A 60 -8.57 -1.47 -1.63
N VAL A 61 -7.31 -1.84 -1.80
CA VAL A 61 -6.90 -3.08 -2.48
C VAL A 61 -6.05 -3.89 -1.53
N CYS A 62 -6.43 -5.14 -1.34
CA CYS A 62 -5.80 -6.07 -0.42
C CYS A 62 -5.67 -7.42 -1.14
N LEU A 63 -4.45 -7.91 -1.33
CA LEU A 63 -4.16 -9.14 -2.09
C LEU A 63 -3.19 -10.00 -1.28
N ASP A 64 -3.57 -11.26 -0.99
CA ASP A 64 -2.83 -12.17 -0.11
C ASP A 64 -2.25 -11.48 1.14
N THR A 65 -3.12 -10.79 1.89
CA THR A 65 -2.71 -10.02 3.08
C THR A 65 -3.58 -10.36 4.29
N LEU A 66 -4.90 -10.55 4.11
CA LEU A 66 -5.85 -10.77 5.22
C LEU A 66 -5.64 -12.11 5.95
N GLU A 67 -5.01 -13.08 5.32
CA GLU A 67 -4.62 -14.35 5.93
C GLU A 67 -3.36 -14.25 6.80
N HIS A 68 -2.65 -13.12 6.73
CA HIS A 68 -1.37 -12.90 7.41
C HIS A 68 -1.43 -11.83 8.51
N VAL A 69 -2.55 -11.12 8.65
CA VAL A 69 -2.74 -10.14 9.73
C VAL A 69 -2.88 -10.83 11.09
N GLN A 70 -2.57 -10.10 12.16
CA GLN A 70 -2.67 -10.61 13.53
C GLN A 70 -4.13 -10.65 13.99
N ASP A 71 -4.92 -9.65 13.59
CA ASP A 71 -6.35 -9.59 13.90
C ASP A 71 -7.14 -9.16 12.66
N LEU A 72 -7.84 -10.14 12.09
CA LEU A 72 -8.70 -9.93 10.91
C LEU A 72 -9.87 -8.99 11.21
N SER A 73 -10.46 -9.06 12.41
CA SER A 73 -11.61 -8.21 12.75
C SER A 73 -11.19 -6.77 12.96
N ALA A 74 -10.04 -6.54 13.60
CA ALA A 74 -9.44 -5.21 13.70
C ALA A 74 -9.08 -4.66 12.31
N THR A 75 -8.45 -5.47 11.46
CA THR A 75 -8.08 -5.08 10.09
C THR A 75 -9.30 -4.69 9.24
N ILE A 76 -10.40 -5.45 9.28
CA ILE A 76 -11.60 -5.15 8.47
C ILE A 76 -12.33 -3.89 8.99
N LYS A 77 -12.17 -3.59 10.29
CA LYS A 77 -12.81 -2.44 10.92
C LYS A 77 -12.10 -1.12 10.56
N GLU A 78 -10.79 -1.17 10.39
CA GLU A 78 -9.94 -0.03 9.99
C GLU A 78 -10.12 0.33 8.51
#